data_AF-D1FVD3-F1
#
_entry.id   AF-D1FVD3-F1
#
_cell.length_a   1.000
_cell.length_b   1.000
_cell.length_c   1.000
_cell.angle_alpha   90.00
_cell.angle_beta   90.00
_cell.angle_gamma   90.00
#
_symmetry.space_group_name_H-M   'P 1'
#
loop_
_entity.id
_entity.type
_entity.pdbx_description
1 polymer ?
#
loop_
_entity_poly.entity_id
_entity_poly.type
_entity_poly.pdbx_seq_one_letter_code
_entity_poly.pdbx_strand_id
1 'polypeptide(L)'
;RNSMSGGVLALNRFPDQFEKLKSDPGLIPNMVSEIIRWQTPLAYMRRIAKTDTILNGQFIRKGDKVVMWYASGNRDERVFERPDDFIIDRANVRNHIS
;
A
#
# COMPACT_ATOMS: atom_id res chain seq x y z
N ARG A 1 -5.92 9.31 10.17
CA ARG A 1 -6.85 8.58 11.06
C ARG A 1 -6.84 7.08 10.77
N ASN A 2 -7.14 6.66 9.54
CA ASN A 2 -7.22 5.23 9.19
C ASN A 2 -5.91 4.45 9.46
N SER A 3 -4.74 5.05 9.24
CA SER A 3 -3.44 4.37 9.47
C SER A 3 -3.17 4.05 10.95
N MET A 4 -3.58 4.89 11.90
CA MET A 4 -3.37 4.61 13.32
C MET A 4 -4.23 3.42 13.77
N SER A 5 -5.50 3.39 13.36
CA SER A 5 -6.39 2.24 13.60
C SER A 5 -5.88 0.98 12.91
N GLY A 6 -5.40 1.11 11.66
CA GLY A 6 -4.80 0.00 10.91
C GLY A 6 -3.54 -0.56 11.57
N GLY A 7 -2.71 0.31 12.18
CA GLY A 7 -1.53 -0.12 12.93
C GLY A 7 -1.87 -0.96 14.16
N VAL A 8 -2.87 -0.53 14.95
CA VAL A 8 -3.35 -1.30 16.11
C VAL A 8 -3.90 -2.66 15.65
N LEU A 9 -4.70 -2.68 14.59
CA LEU A 9 -5.25 -3.92 14.02
C LEU A 9 -4.14 -4.85 13.51
N ALA A 10 -3.18 -4.32 12.78
CA ALA A 10 -2.07 -5.10 12.20
C ALA A 10 -1.21 -5.71 13.31
N LEU A 11 -0.77 -4.93 14.29
CA LEU A 11 0.05 -5.45 15.40
C LEU A 11 -0.70 -6.46 16.27
N ASN A 12 -2.03 -6.38 16.35
CA ASN A 12 -2.84 -7.41 17.01
C ASN A 12 -3.00 -8.70 16.17
N ARG A 13 -3.06 -8.59 14.83
CA ARG A 13 -3.19 -9.75 13.92
C ARG A 13 -1.86 -10.47 13.68
N PHE A 14 -0.75 -9.74 13.77
CA PHE A 14 0.61 -10.23 13.53
C PHE A 14 1.45 -10.04 14.80
N PRO A 15 1.16 -10.82 15.86
CA PRO A 15 1.80 -10.65 17.16
C PRO A 15 3.32 -10.92 17.10
N ASP A 16 3.77 -11.79 16.20
CA ASP A 16 5.19 -12.04 15.91
C ASP A 16 5.91 -10.76 15.47
N GLN A 17 5.28 -9.97 14.59
CA GLN A 17 5.82 -8.68 14.16
C GLN A 17 5.82 -7.67 15.30
N PHE A 18 4.83 -7.74 16.19
CA PHE A 18 4.80 -6.88 17.38
C PHE A 18 5.89 -7.25 18.40
N GLU A 19 6.14 -8.55 18.63
CA GLU A 19 7.27 -9.00 19.44
C GLU A 19 8.61 -8.54 18.83
N LYS A 20 8.76 -8.66 17.51
CA LYS A 20 9.93 -8.17 16.78
C LYS A 20 10.13 -6.67 17.00
N LEU A 21 9.07 -5.86 16.88
CA LEU A 21 9.12 -4.43 17.15
C LEU A 21 9.52 -4.11 18.60
N LYS A 22 9.02 -4.87 19.58
CA LYS A 22 9.40 -4.69 20.99
C LYS A 22 10.89 -5.02 21.21
N SER A 23 11.42 -6.00 20.48
CA SER A 23 12.84 -6.36 20.56
C SER A 23 13.77 -5.36 19.85
N ASP A 24 13.26 -4.68 18.81
CA ASP A 24 14.01 -3.65 18.07
C ASP A 24 13.10 -2.46 17.68
N PRO A 25 13.03 -1.43 18.56
CA PRO A 25 12.31 -0.20 18.25
C PRO A 25 12.88 0.60 17.07
N GLY A 26 14.10 0.28 16.60
CA GLY A 26 14.70 0.87 15.40
C GLY A 26 13.87 0.60 14.13
N LEU A 27 12.99 -0.41 14.15
CA LEU A 27 12.11 -0.76 13.04
C LEU A 27 10.90 0.16 12.87
N ILE A 28 10.62 1.06 13.83
CA ILE A 28 9.43 1.94 13.80
C ILE A 28 9.29 2.71 12.47
N PRO A 29 10.32 3.36 11.90
CA PRO A 29 10.17 4.08 10.63
C PRO A 29 9.74 3.18 9.46
N ASN A 30 10.20 1.93 9.45
CA ASN A 30 9.86 0.97 8.42
C ASN A 30 8.44 0.39 8.65
N MET A 31 8.11 0.06 9.90
CA MET A 31 6.77 -0.35 10.32
C MET A 31 5.72 0.69 9.94
N VAL A 32 5.96 1.98 10.17
CA VAL A 32 5.00 3.04 9.81
C VAL A 32 4.71 3.03 8.31
N SER A 33 5.75 2.84 7.49
CA SER A 33 5.57 2.72 6.04
C SER A 33 4.78 1.45 5.67
N GLU A 34 5.03 0.33 6.36
CA GLU A 34 4.29 -0.91 6.14
C GLU A 34 2.83 -0.81 6.56
N ILE A 35 2.53 -0.08 7.64
CA ILE A 35 1.14 0.19 8.05
C ILE A 35 0.42 0.96 6.95
N ILE A 36 1.07 1.96 6.34
CA ILE A 36 0.45 2.75 5.26
C ILE A 36 0.20 1.86 4.03
N ARG A 37 1.19 1.04 3.63
CA ARG A 37 1.03 0.09 2.51
C ARG A 37 -0.08 -0.92 2.80
N TRP A 38 -0.03 -1.62 3.93
CA TRP A 38 -0.94 -2.71 4.26
C TRP A 38 -2.37 -2.21 4.47
N GLN A 39 -2.55 -1.10 5.20
CA GLN A 39 -3.88 -0.52 5.43
C GLN A 39 -4.44 0.17 4.19
N THR A 40 -3.57 0.72 3.32
CA THR A 40 -3.91 1.59 2.18
C THR A 40 -5.07 2.55 2.49
N PRO A 41 -4.86 3.58 3.33
CA PRO A 41 -5.91 4.49 3.80
C PRO A 41 -6.74 5.16 2.70
N LEU A 42 -6.12 5.38 1.53
CA LEU A 42 -6.75 5.90 0.34
C LEU A 42 -6.79 4.80 -0.72
N ALA A 43 -7.94 4.15 -0.86
CA ALA A 43 -8.07 2.97 -1.73
C ALA A 43 -7.85 3.29 -3.22
N TYR A 44 -8.23 4.49 -3.66
CA TYR A 44 -8.05 4.93 -5.04
C TYR A 44 -7.97 6.45 -5.17
N MET A 45 -7.34 6.87 -6.26
CA MET A 45 -7.48 8.23 -6.80
C MET A 45 -7.94 8.18 -8.25
N ARG A 46 -8.61 9.25 -8.68
CA ARG A 46 -9.13 9.38 -10.04
C ARG A 46 -8.40 10.48 -10.81
N ARG A 47 -8.29 10.28 -12.12
CA ARG A 47 -7.85 11.24 -13.13
C ARG A 47 -8.90 11.36 -14.23
N ILE A 48 -8.77 12.38 -15.07
CA ILE A 48 -9.59 12.56 -16.28
C ILE A 48 -8.63 12.59 -17.47
N ALA A 49 -8.88 11.77 -18.48
CA ALA A 49 -8.09 11.74 -19.70
C ALA A 49 -8.25 13.07 -20.47
N LYS A 50 -7.13 13.76 -20.75
CA LYS A 50 -7.15 15.05 -21.48
C LYS A 50 -7.24 14.88 -23.00
N THR A 51 -6.85 13.70 -23.50
CA THR A 51 -6.85 13.31 -24.91
C THR A 51 -7.22 11.84 -25.00
N ASP A 52 -7.63 11.40 -26.19
CA ASP A 52 -7.70 9.98 -26.51
C ASP A 52 -6.30 9.35 -26.38
N THR A 53 -6.20 8.17 -25.80
CA THR A 53 -4.92 7.48 -25.57
C THR A 53 -5.07 5.97 -25.44
N ILE A 54 -3.97 5.24 -25.50
CA ILE A 54 -3.91 3.81 -25.20
C ILE A 54 -3.12 3.62 -23.90
N LEU A 55 -3.72 2.95 -22.91
CA LEU A 55 -3.08 2.58 -21.66
C LEU A 55 -3.15 1.06 -21.48
N ASN A 56 -1.98 0.42 -21.40
CA ASN A 56 -1.86 -1.04 -21.27
C ASN A 56 -2.71 -1.82 -22.31
N GLY A 57 -2.67 -1.36 -23.57
CA GLY A 57 -3.44 -1.95 -24.68
C GLY A 57 -4.93 -1.58 -24.72
N GLN A 58 -5.44 -0.81 -23.76
CA GLN A 58 -6.84 -0.38 -23.73
C GLN A 58 -6.99 1.06 -24.22
N PHE A 59 -7.95 1.29 -25.12
CA PHE A 59 -8.28 2.63 -25.60
C PHE A 59 -9.11 3.39 -24.56
N ILE A 60 -8.65 4.59 -24.20
CA ILE A 60 -9.29 5.50 -23.25
C ILE A 60 -9.65 6.78 -24.01
N ARG A 61 -10.90 7.22 -23.93
CA ARG A 61 -11.35 8.45 -24.60
C ARG A 61 -11.03 9.68 -23.77
N LYS A 62 -10.83 10.81 -24.44
CA LYS A 62 -10.80 12.13 -23.84
C LYS A 62 -12.08 12.34 -23.01
N GLY A 63 -11.90 12.75 -21.76
CA GLY A 63 -12.98 12.95 -20.79
C GLY A 63 -13.27 11.73 -19.92
N ASP A 64 -12.77 10.54 -20.26
CA ASP A 64 -12.97 9.36 -19.43
C ASP A 64 -12.31 9.52 -18.05
N LYS A 65 -12.98 9.00 -17.04
CA LYS A 65 -12.44 8.90 -15.68
C LYS A 65 -11.56 7.66 -15.61
N VAL A 66 -10.30 7.85 -15.24
CA VAL A 66 -9.34 6.76 -15.03
C VAL A 66 -9.07 6.65 -13.54
N VAL A 67 -9.33 5.47 -12.95
CA VAL A 67 -9.19 5.22 -11.52
C VAL A 67 -7.95 4.37 -11.27
N MET A 68 -7.06 4.86 -10.41
CA MET A 68 -5.87 4.14 -9.95
C MET A 68 -6.17 3.55 -8.57
N TRP A 69 -6.32 2.22 -8.52
CA TRP A 69 -6.59 1.49 -7.29
C TRP A 69 -5.29 1.21 -6.54
N TYR A 70 -4.89 2.13 -5.65
CA TYR A 70 -3.71 1.95 -4.80
C TYR A 70 -3.82 0.70 -3.93
N ALA A 71 -5.04 0.34 -3.51
CA ALA A 71 -5.27 -0.90 -2.76
C ALA A 71 -4.87 -2.16 -3.55
N SER A 72 -4.98 -2.14 -4.88
CA SER A 72 -4.50 -3.22 -5.74
C SER A 72 -2.98 -3.10 -5.96
N GLY A 73 -2.46 -1.92 -6.26
CA GLY A 73 -1.03 -1.71 -6.48
C GLY A 73 -0.15 -2.05 -5.27
N ASN A 74 -0.60 -1.71 -4.06
CA ASN A 74 0.08 -2.08 -2.82
C ASN A 74 0.03 -3.58 -2.51
N ARG A 75 -0.77 -4.35 -3.25
CA ARG A 75 -0.84 -5.81 -3.18
C ARG A 75 -0.25 -6.50 -4.41
N ASP A 76 0.44 -5.76 -5.29
CA ASP A 76 1.03 -6.31 -6.50
C ASP A 76 2.26 -7.17 -6.18
N GLU A 77 2.13 -8.48 -6.37
CA GLU A 77 3.17 -9.49 -6.11
C GLU A 77 4.43 -9.32 -6.96
N ARG A 78 4.36 -8.59 -8.07
CA ARG A 78 5.52 -8.26 -8.90
C ARG A 78 6.45 -7.25 -8.22
N VAL A 79 5.93 -6.51 -7.23
CA VAL A 79 6.67 -5.50 -6.46
C VAL A 79 6.85 -5.93 -5.02
N PHE A 80 5.80 -6.48 -4.39
CA PHE A 80 5.80 -6.84 -2.98
C PHE A 80 5.60 -8.34 -2.81
N GLU A 81 6.66 -9.05 -2.43
CA GLU A 81 6.55 -10.46 -2.04
C GLU A 81 5.64 -10.63 -0.83
N ARG A 82 4.76 -11.66 -0.84
CA ARG A 82 3.74 -11.88 0.20
C ARG A 82 2.99 -10.57 0.52
N PRO A 83 2.30 -10.00 -0.48
CA PRO A 83 1.74 -8.66 -0.37
C PRO A 83 0.66 -8.55 0.70
N ASP A 84 -0.02 -9.65 1.01
CA ASP A 84 -1.09 -9.71 2.01
C ASP A 84 -0.59 -9.68 3.46
N ASP A 85 0.64 -10.16 3.68
CA ASP A 85 1.30 -10.18 4.98
C ASP A 85 1.70 -8.76 5.43
N PHE A 86 1.71 -8.57 6.75
CA PHE A 86 2.29 -7.40 7.39
C PHE A 86 3.71 -7.72 7.82
N ILE A 87 4.72 -7.11 7.19
CA ILE A 87 6.14 -7.41 7.44
C ILE A 87 6.86 -6.10 7.76
N ILE A 88 7.18 -5.89 9.04
CA ILE A 88 7.61 -4.56 9.52
C ILE A 88 9.02 -4.16 9.07
N ASP A 89 9.82 -5.11 8.63
CA ASP A 89 11.18 -4.94 8.11
C ASP A 89 11.27 -5.18 6.59
N ARG A 90 10.13 -5.12 5.87
CA ARG A 90 10.10 -5.20 4.41
C ARG A 90 11.03 -4.16 3.78
N ALA A 91 12.03 -4.63 3.03
CA ALA A 91 13.11 -3.78 2.50
C ALA A 91 12.64 -2.70 1.52
N ASN A 92 11.64 -2.99 0.69
CA ASN A 92 11.16 -2.10 -0.37
C ASN A 92 9.85 -1.37 -0.02
N VAL A 93 9.48 -1.31 1.26
CA VAL A 93 8.18 -0.78 1.69
C VAL A 93 7.95 0.68 1.31
N ARG A 94 9.02 1.48 1.19
CA ARG A 94 8.92 2.90 0.77
C ARG A 94 8.50 3.10 -0.69
N ASN A 95 8.42 2.02 -1.47
CA ASN A 95 7.91 2.06 -2.84
C ASN A 95 6.37 1.93 -2.90
N HIS A 96 5.69 1.91 -1.75
CA HIS A 96 4.22 1.88 -1.70
C HIS A 96 3.62 3.15 -2.30
N ILE A 97 2.35 3.04 -2.70
CA ILE A 97 1.57 4.14 -3.27
C ILE A 97 0.51 4.53 -2.25
N SER A 98 0.39 5.84 -1.98
CA SER A 98 -0.49 6.41 -0.94
C SER A 98 -1.38 7.53 -1.47
#